data_AF-A0A3D2YSN7-F1
#
_entry.id   AF-A0A3D2YSN7-F1
#
_cell.length_a   1.000
_cell.length_b   1.000
_cell.length_c   1.000
_cell.angle_alpha   90.00
_cell.angle_beta   90.00
_cell.angle_gamma   90.00
#
_symmetry.space_group_name_H-M   'P 1'
#
loop_
_entity.id
_entity.type
_entity.pdbx_description
1 polymer ?
#
loop_
_entity_poly.entity_id
_entity_poly.type
_entity_poly.pdbx_seq_one_letter_code
_entity_poly.pdbx_strand_id
1 'polypeptide(L)' 'SEDRHGISVLAIRRGRTSFLHPAKDEEIKAGDVLIVAATNEHLGKISDLARHLEPATAQPHSHRNGA' A
#
# COMPACT_ATOMS: atom_id res chain seq x y z
N SER A 1 7.31 -14.20 -13.93
CA SER A 1 6.64 -13.49 -12.82
C SER A 1 6.18 -12.20 -13.43
N GLU A 2 4.96 -12.15 -13.97
CA GLU A 2 4.55 -11.05 -14.85
C GLU A 2 3.37 -10.33 -14.19
N ASP A 3 3.68 -9.24 -13.48
CA ASP A 3 3.44 -7.86 -13.91
C ASP A 3 2.13 -7.62 -14.69
N ARG A 4 1.05 -8.32 -14.31
CA ARG A 4 -0.26 -8.26 -14.98
C ARG A 4 -0.86 -6.84 -15.04
N HIS A 5 -0.27 -5.89 -14.31
CA HIS A 5 -0.68 -4.50 -14.23
C HIS A 5 0.42 -3.51 -14.67
N GLY A 6 1.61 -3.98 -15.10
CA GLY A 6 2.73 -3.12 -15.51
C GLY A 6 3.38 -2.33 -14.37
N ILE A 7 3.22 -2.82 -13.13
CA ILE A 7 3.61 -2.15 -11.89
C ILE A 7 4.33 -3.16 -11.00
N SER A 8 5.51 -2.80 -10.52
CA SER A 8 6.30 -3.58 -9.57
C SER A 8 6.33 -2.91 -8.21
N VAL A 9 6.02 -3.65 -7.15
CA VAL A 9 6.15 -3.17 -5.77
C VAL A 9 7.57 -3.46 -5.30
N LEU A 10 8.35 -2.41 -5.08
CA LEU A 10 9.75 -2.52 -4.65
C LEU A 10 9.85 -2.64 -3.13
N ALA A 11 8.97 -1.94 -2.41
CA ALA A 11 8.96 -1.96 -0.96
C ALA A 11 7.57 -1.61 -0.39
N ILE A 12 7.34 -2.07 0.84
CA ILE A 12 6.21 -1.65 1.67
C ILE A 12 6.77 -0.98 2.91
N ARG A 13 6.31 0.24 3.21
CA ARG A 13 6.60 0.92 4.47
C ARG A 13 5.35 0.90 5.36
N ARG A 14 5.50 0.28 6.53
CA ARG A 14 4.44 0.12 7.55
C ARG A 14 4.88 0.82 8.83
N GLY A 15 4.38 2.04 9.05
CA GLY A 15 4.85 2.91 10.12
C GLY A 15 6.35 3.20 9.99
N ARG A 16 7.17 2.70 10.92
CA ARG A 16 8.63 2.86 10.93
C ARG A 16 9.41 1.68 10.32
N THR A 17 8.71 0.62 9.92
CA THR A 17 9.32 -0.60 9.35
C THR A 17 9.21 -0.59 7.83
N SER A 18 10.25 -1.06 7.16
CA SER A 18 10.29 -1.19 5.69
C SER A 18 10.57 -2.64 5.29
N PHE A 19 9.76 -3.16 4.39
CA PHE A 19 9.91 -4.48 3.77
C PHE A 19 10.41 -4.28 2.33
N LEU A 20 11.68 -4.60 2.07
CA LEU A 20 12.25 -4.54 0.73
C LEU A 20 11.98 -5.85 -0.01
N HIS A 21 11.59 -5.76 -1.28
CA HIS A 21 11.21 -6.91 -2.10
C HIS A 21 10.18 -7.81 -1.37
N PRO A 22 8.98 -7.28 -1.08
CA PRO A 22 7.96 -8.04 -0.37
C PRO A 22 7.69 -9.37 -1.06
N ALA A 23 7.41 -10.40 -0.26
CA ALA A 23 7.01 -11.69 -0.80
C ALA A 23 5.72 -11.55 -1.61
N LYS A 24 5.48 -12.48 -2.54
CA LYS A 24 4.30 -12.42 -3.41
C LYS A 24 2.98 -12.52 -2.66
N ASP A 25 3.01 -13.13 -1.49
CA ASP A 25 1.91 -13.36 -0.56
C ASP A 25 1.91 -12.36 0.61
N GLU A 26 2.78 -11.34 0.60
CA GLU A 26 2.75 -10.29 1.61
C GLU A 26 1.43 -9.53 1.52
N GLU A 27 0.68 -9.52 2.62
CA GLU A 27 -0.60 -8.84 2.72
C GLU A 27 -0.39 -7.33 2.90
N ILE A 28 -1.06 -6.54 2.05
CA ILE A 28 -1.12 -5.09 2.18
C ILE A 28 -2.15 -4.72 3.26
N LYS A 29 -1.75 -3.87 4.20
CA LYS A 29 -2.57 -3.45 5.34
C LYS A 29 -2.88 -1.95 5.26
N ALA A 30 -3.96 -1.54 5.91
CA ALA A 30 -4.31 -0.13 6.02
C ALA A 30 -3.15 0.66 6.65
N GLY A 31 -2.83 1.83 6.07
CA GLY A 31 -1.70 2.67 6.48
C GLY A 31 -0.36 2.29 5.87
N ASP A 32 -0.28 1.22 5.07
CA ASP A 32 0.92 0.93 4.29
C ASP A 32 1.16 1.99 3.22
N VAL A 33 2.44 2.26 2.98
CA VAL A 33 2.91 3.05 1.84
C VAL A 33 3.69 2.14 0.91
N LEU A 34 3.19 1.95 -0.30
CA LEU A 34 3.85 1.17 -1.34
C LEU A 34 4.83 2.05 -2.13
N ILE A 35 6.07 1.60 -2.27
CA ILE A 35 7.04 2.15 -3.20
C ILE A 35 6.98 1.31 -4.47
N VAL A 36 6.60 1.92 -5.59
CA VAL A 36 6.37 1.21 -6.85
C VAL A 36 7.26 1.74 -7.97
N ALA A 37 7.63 0.85 -8.90
CA ALA A 37 8.18 1.20 -10.20
C ALA A 37 7.20 0.79 -11.30
N ALA A 38 6.92 1.73 -12.21
CA ALA A 38 6.03 1.53 -13.34
C ALA A 38 6.34 2.56 -14.43
N THR A 39 5.76 2.40 -15.62
CA THR A 39 5.80 3.44 -16.65
C THR A 39 4.91 4.62 -16.25
N ASN A 40 5.14 5.81 -16.83
CA ASN A 40 4.28 6.98 -16.58
C ASN A 40 2.81 6.72 -16.91
N GLU A 41 2.54 5.96 -17.97
CA GLU A 41 1.18 5.54 -18.33
C GLU A 41 0.52 4.73 -17.21
N HIS A 42 1.22 3.73 -16.67
CA HIS A 42 0.70 2.90 -15.57
C HIS A 42 0.59 3.67 -14.25
N LEU A 43 1.53 4.58 -13.96
CA LEU A 43 1.43 5.48 -12.81
C LEU A 43 0.19 6.38 -12.88
N GLY A 44 -0.14 6.90 -14.06
CA GLY A 44 -1.37 7.67 -14.29
C GLY A 44 -2.62 6.86 -13.93
N LYS A 45 -2.72 5.63 -14.44
CA LYS A 45 -3.85 4.71 -14.17
C LYS A 45 -4.00 4.40 -12.67
N ILE A 46 -2.90 4.13 -11.95
CA ILE A 46 -2.98 3.91 -10.50
C ILE A 46 -3.43 5.18 -9.78
N SER A 47 -2.89 6.33 -10.15
CA SER A 47 -3.23 7.61 -9.51
C SER A 47 -4.72 7.93 -9.65
N ASP A 48 -5.29 7.65 -10.83
CA ASP A 48 -6.74 7.74 -11.06
C ASP A 48 -7.52 6.78 -10.15
N LEU A 49 -7.12 5.50 -10.08
CA LEU A 49 -7.79 4.52 -9.21
C LEU A 49 -7.72 4.92 -7.74
N ALA A 50 -6.54 5.33 -7.26
CA ALA A 50 -6.32 5.71 -5.87
C ALA A 50 -7.17 6.92 -5.44
N ARG A 51 -7.44 7.86 -6.34
CA ARG A 51 -8.32 9.01 -6.08
C ARG A 51 -9.78 8.63 -5.81
N HIS A 52 -10.22 7.47 -6.30
CA HIS A 52 -11.58 6.97 -6.10
C HIS A 52 -11.68 5.96 -4.96
N LEU A 53 -10.56 5.62 -4.31
CA LEU A 53 -10.59 4.81 -3.10
C LEU A 53 -11.06 5.70 -1.95
N GLU A 54 -12.17 5.31 -1.32
CA GLU A 54 -12.61 5.92 -0.08
C GLU A 54 -11.47 5.84 0.94
N PRO A 55 -11.14 6.93 1.65
CA PRO A 55 -10.12 6.89 2.68
C PRO A 55 -10.53 5.83 3.70
N ALA A 56 -9.63 4.89 3.99
CA ALA A 56 -9.83 3.90 5.03
C ALA A 56 -10.21 4.65 6.31
N THR A 57 -11.47 4.52 6.73
CA THR A 57 -11.97 5.16 7.95
C THR A 57 -11.07 4.70 9.08
N ALA A 58 -10.23 5.61 9.57
CA ALA A 58 -9.42 5.37 10.74
C ALA A 58 -10.38 5.17 11.91
N GLN A 59 -10.78 3.93 12.18
CA GLN A 59 -11.41 3.61 13.45
C GLN A 59 -10.36 3.92 14.51
N PRO A 60 -10.60 4.91 15.40
CA PRO A 60 -9.70 5.13 16.51
C PRO A 60 -9.81 3.87 17.37
N HIS A 61 -8.74 3.06 17.41
CA HIS A 61 -8.62 2.03 18.41
C HIS A 61 -8.71 2.73 19.77
N SER A 62 -9.87 2.64 20.40
CA SER A 62 -10.10 3.15 21.74
C SER A 62 -9.18 2.37 22.66
N HIS A 63 -8.09 3.03 23.07
CA HIS A 63 -7.26 2.60 24.18
C HIS A 63 -8.16 2.61 25.41
N ARG A 64 -8.74 1.44 25.72
CA ARG A 64 -9.56 1.23 26.91
C ARG A 64 -8.60 1.20 28.09
N ASN A 65 -8.56 2.28 28.87
CA ASN A 65 -7.94 2.30 30.19
C ASN A 65 -8.57 1.19 31.03
N GLY A 66 -7.76 0.21 31.42
CA GLY A 66 -8.05 -0.77 32.46
C GLY A 66 -7.38 -0.30 33.76
N ALA A 67 -8.18 -0.33 34.83
CA ALA A 67 -7.89 0.10 36.19
C ALA A 67 -6.64 -0.53 36.83
#